data_AF-A0A554MNU0-F1
#
_entry.id   AF-A0A554MNU0-F1
#
_cell.length_a   1.000
_cell.length_b   1.000
_cell.length_c   1.000
_cell.angle_alpha   90.00
_cell.angle_beta   90.00
_cell.angle_gamma   90.00
#
_symmetry.space_group_name_H-M   'P 1'
#
loop_
_entity.id
_entity.type
_entity.pdbx_description
1 polymer ?
#
loop_
_entity_poly.entity_id
_entity_poly.type
_entity_poly.pdbx_seq_one_letter_code
_entity_poly.pdbx_strand_id
1 'polypeptide(L)'
;MKYPLKISLALLICLLFGCVFLFISSGDFKGVSHFGTLRVGVTAPPNFHPGYEIRDAYKKIPPSRFYINFYSQDIVYNCFFDECGLGGAMVGSMGGWFAGSGISDLDELFGVEINREELWSTGYSSLMIVTNRESEIVGLYPDAGMSDLSKVLQFHPELADFSLLEGISQLGPLKVGEPLPFLPEEIMKSVANSEDIRHLFSVYLIRNKPSGSSGCPYYECGYYIEKTIAMGGWYYEIDPEKSEVVEQLGLSSSQVRRGEVTLVILTDIESKILAIHPNQNIRDIMSILYQYPQLVDASLIDRAS
;
A
#
# COMPACT_ATOMS: atom_id res chain seq x y z
N MET A 1 62.53 -10.90 6.70
CA MET A 1 61.39 -10.63 5.79
C MET A 1 60.17 -10.28 6.63
N LYS A 2 59.82 -9.00 6.75
CA LYS A 2 58.77 -8.47 7.66
C LYS A 2 57.64 -7.78 6.88
N TYR A 3 57.01 -8.48 5.94
CA TYR A 3 55.75 -8.02 5.36
C TYR A 3 54.92 -9.24 4.93
N PRO A 4 53.98 -9.73 5.77
CA PRO A 4 52.82 -10.40 5.18
C PRO A 4 51.49 -10.23 5.95
N LEU A 5 51.30 -9.22 6.82
CA LEU A 5 50.01 -9.06 7.52
C LEU A 5 49.12 -7.93 6.99
N LYS A 6 49.70 -6.82 6.52
CA LYS A 6 48.91 -5.65 6.06
C LYS A 6 48.24 -5.85 4.70
N ILE A 7 48.86 -6.64 3.81
CA ILE A 7 48.31 -6.93 2.48
C ILE A 7 47.07 -7.84 2.59
N SER A 8 47.05 -8.75 3.57
CA SER A 8 45.91 -9.66 3.79
C SER A 8 44.66 -8.94 4.29
N LEU A 9 44.80 -7.87 5.09
CA LEU A 9 43.66 -7.13 5.63
C LEU A 9 43.00 -6.24 4.56
N ALA A 10 43.79 -5.59 3.71
CA ALA A 10 43.26 -4.75 2.63
C ALA A 10 42.48 -5.58 1.60
N LEU A 11 42.98 -6.78 1.25
CA LEU A 11 42.31 -7.70 0.33
C LEU A 11 41.00 -8.23 0.91
N LEU A 12 40.96 -8.52 2.22
CA LEU A 12 39.75 -8.94 2.92
C LEU A 12 38.70 -7.82 2.97
N ILE A 13 39.11 -6.58 3.24
CA ILE A 13 38.21 -5.41 3.24
C ILE A 13 37.66 -5.16 1.82
N CYS A 14 38.48 -5.26 0.78
CA CYS A 14 38.01 -5.14 -0.61
C CYS A 14 37.05 -6.26 -1.01
N LEU A 15 37.28 -7.50 -0.57
CA LEU A 15 36.35 -8.61 -0.81
C LEU A 15 35.03 -8.40 -0.07
N LEU A 16 35.07 -7.94 1.18
CA LEU A 16 33.86 -7.63 1.95
C LEU A 16 33.08 -6.48 1.33
N PHE A 17 33.75 -5.38 0.95
CA PHE A 17 33.08 -4.27 0.25
C PHE A 17 32.56 -4.68 -1.13
N GLY A 18 33.30 -5.50 -1.88
CA GLY A 18 32.88 -6.02 -3.18
C GLY A 18 31.66 -6.94 -3.07
N CYS A 19 31.64 -7.84 -2.08
CA CYS A 19 30.48 -8.69 -1.81
C CYS A 19 29.28 -7.88 -1.29
N VAL A 20 29.48 -6.86 -0.45
CA VAL A 20 28.42 -5.96 0.01
C VAL A 20 27.86 -5.14 -1.16
N PHE A 21 28.70 -4.64 -2.07
CA PHE A 21 28.24 -3.91 -3.26
C PHE A 21 27.48 -4.81 -4.26
N LEU A 22 27.92 -6.06 -4.43
CA LEU A 22 27.22 -7.05 -5.25
C LEU A 22 25.92 -7.56 -4.63
N PHE A 23 25.78 -7.52 -3.30
CA PHE A 23 24.52 -7.82 -2.62
C PHE A 23 23.57 -6.62 -2.56
N ILE A 24 24.07 -5.38 -2.59
CA ILE A 24 23.25 -4.16 -2.70
C ILE A 24 22.70 -3.98 -4.13
N SER A 25 23.28 -4.62 -5.16
CA SER A 25 22.62 -4.79 -6.47
C SER A 25 21.61 -5.95 -6.44
N SER A 26 20.84 -6.06 -5.35
CA SER A 26 19.70 -6.94 -5.20
C SER A 26 18.68 -6.61 -6.30
N GLY A 27 18.66 -7.44 -7.35
CA GLY A 27 17.60 -7.54 -8.36
C GLY A 27 17.03 -6.19 -8.79
N ASP A 28 17.71 -5.49 -9.69
CA ASP A 28 17.14 -4.32 -10.34
C ASP A 28 15.81 -4.70 -10.98
N PHE A 29 14.74 -4.29 -10.34
CA PHE A 29 13.40 -4.23 -10.89
C PHE A 29 13.43 -3.37 -12.17
N LYS A 30 13.17 -3.95 -13.34
CA LYS A 30 13.30 -3.26 -14.64
C LYS A 30 12.02 -3.37 -15.45
N GLY A 31 11.47 -2.21 -15.81
CA GLY A 31 10.45 -2.13 -16.84
C GLY A 31 11.01 -2.55 -18.22
N VAL A 32 10.14 -3.05 -19.08
CA VAL A 32 10.46 -3.42 -20.47
C VAL A 32 9.67 -2.54 -21.43
N SER A 33 10.22 -2.31 -22.63
CA SER A 33 9.53 -1.53 -23.67
C SER A 33 8.43 -2.31 -24.40
N HIS A 34 8.47 -3.64 -24.31
CA HIS A 34 7.55 -4.55 -24.99
C HIS A 34 7.39 -5.85 -24.19
N PHE A 35 6.19 -6.43 -24.24
CA PHE A 35 5.89 -7.71 -23.63
C PHE A 35 4.81 -8.41 -24.47
N GLY A 36 5.19 -9.46 -25.21
CA GLY A 36 4.34 -10.04 -26.24
C GLY A 36 3.91 -8.99 -27.28
N THR A 37 2.60 -8.79 -27.43
CA THR A 37 2.02 -7.77 -28.32
C THR A 37 1.89 -6.39 -27.66
N LEU A 38 2.05 -6.30 -26.34
CA LEU A 38 1.98 -5.05 -25.59
C LEU A 38 3.26 -4.24 -25.75
N ARG A 39 3.12 -2.92 -25.81
CA ARG A 39 4.24 -1.98 -26.00
C ARG A 39 4.00 -0.72 -25.18
N VAL A 40 5.06 -0.15 -24.62
CA VAL A 40 4.99 1.19 -24.03
C VAL A 40 4.76 2.21 -25.15
N GLY A 41 3.91 3.21 -24.89
CA GLY A 41 3.57 4.29 -25.83
C GLY A 41 2.37 4.00 -26.74
N VAL A 42 1.67 2.86 -26.55
CA VAL A 42 0.48 2.51 -27.35
C VAL A 42 -0.76 2.46 -26.48
N THR A 43 -1.92 2.70 -27.09
CA THR A 43 -3.21 2.53 -26.41
C THR A 43 -3.39 1.08 -25.97
N ALA A 44 -3.65 0.90 -24.69
CA ALA A 44 -3.99 -0.39 -24.10
C ALA A 44 -5.27 -0.94 -24.72
N PRO A 45 -5.50 -2.26 -24.62
CA PRO A 45 -6.75 -2.87 -25.04
C PRO A 45 -8.00 -2.22 -24.40
N PRO A 46 -9.17 -2.24 -25.05
CA PRO A 46 -10.37 -1.51 -24.58
C PRO A 46 -10.84 -1.85 -23.16
N ASN A 47 -10.53 -3.05 -22.69
CA ASN A 47 -10.93 -3.50 -21.36
C ASN A 47 -10.07 -2.94 -20.22
N PHE A 48 -9.05 -2.14 -20.54
CA PHE A 48 -8.34 -1.27 -19.59
C PHE A 48 -8.98 0.12 -19.48
N HIS A 49 -9.95 0.44 -20.36
CA HIS A 49 -10.42 1.81 -20.53
C HIS A 49 -11.55 2.12 -19.56
N PRO A 50 -11.63 3.36 -19.05
CA PRO A 50 -12.81 3.80 -18.33
C PRO A 50 -14.08 3.62 -19.15
N GLY A 51 -15.12 3.12 -18.48
CA GLY A 51 -16.43 2.82 -19.06
C GLY A 51 -16.58 1.38 -19.57
N TYR A 52 -15.49 0.62 -19.71
CA TYR A 52 -15.58 -0.80 -20.05
C TYR A 52 -16.31 -1.58 -18.96
N GLU A 53 -17.21 -2.47 -19.37
CA GLU A 53 -18.02 -3.28 -18.46
C GLU A 53 -17.33 -4.63 -18.21
N ILE A 54 -16.90 -4.83 -16.97
CA ILE A 54 -16.33 -6.10 -16.52
C ILE A 54 -17.50 -7.05 -16.30
N ARG A 55 -17.66 -8.02 -17.21
CA ARG A 55 -18.82 -8.91 -17.27
C ARG A 55 -19.10 -9.61 -15.94
N ASP A 56 -18.07 -10.11 -15.27
CA ASP A 56 -18.23 -10.90 -14.04
C ASP A 56 -18.49 -10.04 -12.80
N ALA A 57 -18.12 -8.76 -12.85
CA ALA A 57 -18.30 -7.84 -11.73
C ALA A 57 -19.55 -6.97 -11.86
N TYR A 58 -20.21 -6.94 -13.03
CA TYR A 58 -21.27 -5.98 -13.38
C TYR A 58 -20.87 -4.53 -13.05
N LYS A 59 -19.57 -4.22 -13.12
CA LYS A 59 -18.99 -2.92 -12.77
C LYS A 59 -18.33 -2.34 -14.01
N LYS A 60 -18.55 -1.04 -14.22
CA LYS A 60 -17.78 -0.28 -15.21
C LYS A 60 -16.48 0.21 -14.60
N ILE A 61 -15.40 0.16 -15.36
CA ILE A 61 -14.14 0.77 -14.97
C ILE A 61 -14.36 2.29 -14.80
N PRO A 62 -14.12 2.88 -13.61
CA PRO A 62 -14.33 4.30 -13.41
C PRO A 62 -13.20 5.13 -14.05
N PRO A 63 -13.47 6.40 -14.41
CA PRO A 63 -12.42 7.36 -14.72
C PRO A 63 -11.45 7.51 -13.54
N SER A 64 -10.16 7.36 -13.80
CA SER A 64 -9.07 7.44 -12.81
C SER A 64 -7.86 8.16 -13.40
N ARG A 65 -6.89 8.56 -12.58
CA ARG A 65 -5.66 9.23 -13.04
C ARG A 65 -4.74 8.28 -13.81
N PHE A 66 -4.75 7.01 -13.42
CA PHE A 66 -4.00 5.93 -14.02
C PHE A 66 -4.67 4.59 -13.68
N TYR A 67 -4.24 3.54 -14.36
CA TYR A 67 -4.73 2.18 -14.12
C TYR A 67 -3.54 1.24 -13.98
N ILE A 68 -3.67 0.30 -13.04
CA ILE A 68 -2.75 -0.82 -12.90
C ILE A 68 -3.52 -2.10 -13.09
N ASN A 69 -3.01 -2.94 -14.00
CA ASN A 69 -3.50 -4.28 -14.18
C ASN A 69 -2.37 -5.24 -13.86
N PHE A 70 -2.65 -6.15 -12.95
CA PHE A 70 -1.68 -7.08 -12.40
C PHE A 70 -2.12 -8.51 -12.66
N TYR A 71 -1.20 -9.31 -13.18
CA TYR A 71 -1.42 -10.73 -13.46
C TYR A 71 -0.37 -11.54 -12.75
N SER A 72 -0.80 -12.62 -12.10
CA SER A 72 0.09 -13.54 -11.42
C SER A 72 -0.45 -14.96 -11.48
N GLN A 73 0.46 -15.93 -11.43
CA GLN A 73 0.13 -17.35 -11.24
C GLN A 73 -0.49 -17.61 -9.88
N ASP A 74 -0.22 -16.72 -8.92
CA ASP A 74 -0.68 -16.85 -7.54
C ASP A 74 -2.08 -16.24 -7.31
N ILE A 75 -2.63 -15.48 -8.28
CA ILE A 75 -3.98 -14.94 -8.18
C ILE A 75 -4.97 -15.99 -8.70
N VAL A 76 -5.86 -16.43 -7.82
CA VAL A 76 -6.85 -17.48 -8.12
C VAL A 76 -8.20 -16.90 -8.57
N TYR A 77 -8.48 -15.62 -8.25
CA TYR A 77 -9.74 -14.95 -8.59
C TYR A 77 -9.49 -13.50 -9.02
N ASN A 78 -10.38 -12.96 -9.85
CA ASN A 78 -10.33 -11.55 -10.24
C ASN A 78 -10.69 -10.65 -9.05
N CYS A 79 -9.86 -9.64 -8.81
CA CYS A 79 -10.05 -8.67 -7.74
C CYS A 79 -9.97 -7.25 -8.31
N PHE A 80 -10.61 -6.29 -7.64
CA PHE A 80 -10.60 -4.88 -8.03
C PHE A 80 -10.40 -3.97 -6.81
N PHE A 81 -9.63 -2.90 -6.97
CA PHE A 81 -9.34 -1.95 -5.89
C PHE A 81 -8.84 -2.65 -4.61
N ASP A 82 -9.43 -2.33 -3.47
CA ASP A 82 -9.11 -2.87 -2.15
C ASP A 82 -9.50 -4.35 -2.00
N GLU A 83 -10.29 -4.92 -2.91
CA GLU A 83 -10.47 -6.38 -2.99
C GLU A 83 -9.14 -7.08 -3.35
N CYS A 84 -8.19 -6.36 -3.96
CA CYS A 84 -6.83 -6.84 -4.23
C CYS A 84 -5.84 -6.60 -3.08
N GLY A 85 -6.33 -6.44 -1.85
CA GLY A 85 -5.50 -6.20 -0.68
C GLY A 85 -4.89 -4.80 -0.65
N LEU A 86 -3.76 -4.66 0.07
CA LEU A 86 -3.14 -3.35 0.31
C LEU A 86 -2.67 -2.66 -0.97
N GLY A 87 -2.18 -3.42 -1.95
CA GLY A 87 -1.68 -2.86 -3.20
C GLY A 87 -2.78 -2.10 -3.95
N GLY A 88 -3.95 -2.72 -4.09
CA GLY A 88 -5.06 -2.05 -4.76
C GLY A 88 -5.67 -0.89 -3.95
N ALA A 89 -5.68 -0.98 -2.61
CA ALA A 89 -6.06 0.15 -1.76
C ALA A 89 -5.09 1.34 -1.90
N MET A 90 -3.79 1.08 -1.92
CA MET A 90 -2.74 2.07 -2.15
C MET A 90 -2.94 2.81 -3.48
N VAL A 91 -3.18 2.06 -4.56
CA VAL A 91 -3.44 2.63 -5.88
C VAL A 91 -4.71 3.48 -5.87
N GLY A 92 -5.77 3.03 -5.18
CA GLY A 92 -6.99 3.79 -4.99
C GLY A 92 -6.77 5.15 -4.31
N SER A 93 -6.02 5.18 -3.19
CA SER A 93 -5.68 6.44 -2.51
C SER A 93 -4.88 7.39 -3.39
N MET A 94 -4.00 6.88 -4.26
CA MET A 94 -3.24 7.69 -5.21
C MET A 94 -4.06 8.22 -6.40
N GLY A 95 -5.37 7.93 -6.43
CA GLY A 95 -6.28 8.33 -7.51
C GLY A 95 -6.22 7.42 -8.73
N GLY A 96 -5.64 6.23 -8.58
CA GLY A 96 -5.60 5.20 -9.62
C GLY A 96 -6.71 4.16 -9.47
N TRP A 97 -6.79 3.31 -10.47
CA TRP A 97 -7.63 2.11 -10.46
C TRP A 97 -6.75 0.86 -10.52
N PHE A 98 -7.13 -0.18 -9.78
CA PHE A 98 -6.37 -1.42 -9.73
C PHE A 98 -7.26 -2.62 -10.08
N ALA A 99 -6.74 -3.52 -10.91
CA ALA A 99 -7.28 -4.86 -11.11
C ALA A 99 -6.18 -5.91 -11.01
N GLY A 100 -6.47 -6.96 -10.26
CA GLY A 100 -5.67 -8.18 -10.19
C GLY A 100 -6.44 -9.33 -10.83
N SER A 101 -5.77 -10.15 -11.62
CA SER A 101 -6.42 -11.27 -12.29
C SER A 101 -5.51 -12.48 -12.35
N GLY A 102 -6.13 -13.65 -12.26
CA GLY A 102 -5.49 -14.91 -12.55
C GLY A 102 -5.20 -15.04 -14.04
N ILE A 103 -4.13 -15.75 -14.36
CA ILE A 103 -3.63 -15.88 -15.75
C ILE A 103 -4.61 -16.63 -16.66
N SER A 104 -5.52 -17.44 -16.09
CA SER A 104 -6.52 -18.19 -16.84
C SER A 104 -7.49 -17.31 -17.62
N ASP A 105 -7.60 -16.03 -17.25
CA ASP A 105 -8.63 -15.12 -17.76
C ASP A 105 -8.05 -14.05 -18.70
N LEU A 106 -6.75 -14.14 -19.03
CA LEU A 106 -6.06 -13.15 -19.88
C LEU A 106 -6.70 -12.99 -21.27
N ASP A 107 -7.07 -14.09 -21.94
CA ASP A 107 -7.63 -14.03 -23.29
C ASP A 107 -9.06 -13.43 -23.29
N GLU A 108 -9.85 -13.73 -22.26
CA GLU A 108 -11.23 -13.28 -22.12
C GLU A 108 -11.34 -11.83 -21.63
N LEU A 109 -10.44 -11.41 -20.75
CA LEU A 109 -10.37 -10.03 -20.31
C LEU A 109 -9.82 -9.14 -21.43
N PHE A 110 -8.67 -9.49 -22.05
CA PHE A 110 -7.89 -8.52 -22.82
C PHE A 110 -8.15 -8.48 -24.32
N GLY A 111 -8.78 -9.50 -24.91
CA GLY A 111 -8.94 -9.56 -26.37
C GLY A 111 -7.62 -9.49 -27.14
N VAL A 112 -6.51 -9.73 -26.44
CA VAL A 112 -5.17 -9.85 -26.96
C VAL A 112 -4.88 -11.34 -26.98
N GLU A 113 -4.56 -11.91 -28.13
CA GLU A 113 -3.96 -13.25 -28.20
C GLU A 113 -2.58 -13.17 -27.55
N ILE A 114 -2.52 -13.27 -26.22
CA ILE A 114 -1.25 -13.51 -25.55
C ILE A 114 -1.13 -15.02 -25.48
N ASN A 115 -0.32 -15.59 -26.37
CA ASN A 115 -0.05 -17.02 -26.37
C ASN A 115 0.48 -17.42 -24.99
N ARG A 116 -0.35 -18.11 -24.19
CA ARG A 116 -0.02 -18.50 -22.81
C ARG A 116 1.28 -19.29 -22.72
N GLU A 117 1.59 -20.10 -23.74
CA GLU A 117 2.87 -20.83 -23.81
C GLU A 117 4.05 -19.88 -24.08
N GLU A 118 3.88 -18.86 -24.91
CA GLU A 118 4.93 -17.88 -25.23
C GLU A 118 5.22 -16.95 -24.05
N LEU A 119 4.16 -16.49 -23.37
CA LEU A 119 4.18 -15.65 -22.18
C LEU A 119 5.09 -16.24 -21.10
N TRP A 120 5.04 -17.57 -20.91
CA TRP A 120 5.76 -18.27 -19.85
C TRP A 120 6.93 -19.13 -20.32
N SER A 121 7.11 -19.35 -21.63
CA SER A 121 8.36 -19.86 -22.18
C SER A 121 9.57 -18.99 -21.84
N THR A 122 9.30 -17.73 -21.48
CA THR A 122 10.29 -16.74 -21.03
C THR A 122 10.65 -16.84 -19.54
N GLY A 123 9.87 -17.58 -18.73
CA GLY A 123 10.17 -17.88 -17.32
C GLY A 123 9.63 -16.90 -16.28
N TYR A 124 8.81 -15.93 -16.68
CA TYR A 124 8.23 -14.97 -15.73
C TYR A 124 7.18 -15.62 -14.80
N SER A 125 6.82 -14.99 -13.68
CA SER A 125 5.71 -15.41 -12.79
C SER A 125 4.53 -14.44 -12.74
N SER A 126 4.76 -13.19 -13.13
CA SER A 126 3.77 -12.13 -13.09
C SER A 126 4.02 -11.05 -14.13
N LEU A 127 3.03 -10.20 -14.36
CA LEU A 127 3.13 -9.01 -15.19
C LEU A 127 2.30 -7.89 -14.57
N MET A 128 2.92 -6.72 -14.39
CA MET A 128 2.21 -5.49 -14.04
C MET A 128 2.23 -4.53 -15.22
N ILE A 129 1.06 -4.02 -15.58
CA ILE A 129 0.87 -3.06 -16.67
C ILE A 129 0.36 -1.76 -16.05
N VAL A 130 1.03 -0.66 -16.36
CA VAL A 130 0.64 0.68 -15.94
C VAL A 130 0.15 1.46 -17.15
N THR A 131 -1.06 2.02 -17.07
CA THR A 131 -1.60 2.91 -18.09
C THR A 131 -1.96 4.26 -17.52
N ASN A 132 -1.84 5.32 -18.34
CA ASN A 132 -2.26 6.66 -17.97
C ASN A 132 -3.79 6.82 -18.10
N ARG A 133 -4.30 8.02 -17.79
CA ARG A 133 -5.72 8.37 -17.90
C ARG A 133 -6.29 8.17 -19.30
N GLU A 134 -5.49 8.40 -20.33
CA GLU A 134 -5.83 8.22 -21.74
C GLU A 134 -5.74 6.76 -22.19
N SER A 135 -5.50 5.84 -21.25
CA SER A 135 -5.33 4.40 -21.48
C SER A 135 -4.13 4.06 -22.38
N GLU A 136 -3.11 4.90 -22.43
CA GLU A 136 -1.81 4.57 -23.04
C GLU A 136 -0.97 3.76 -22.05
N ILE A 137 -0.34 2.67 -22.51
CA ILE A 137 0.60 1.88 -21.71
C ILE A 137 1.85 2.72 -21.50
N VAL A 138 2.13 3.09 -20.25
CA VAL A 138 3.34 3.84 -19.89
C VAL A 138 4.41 2.94 -19.27
N GLY A 139 4.04 1.75 -18.79
CA GLY A 139 4.97 0.83 -18.15
C GLY A 139 4.52 -0.62 -18.23
N LEU A 140 5.50 -1.51 -18.44
CA LEU A 140 5.35 -2.96 -18.45
C LEU A 140 6.43 -3.54 -17.54
N TYR A 141 6.03 -4.30 -16.54
CA TYR A 141 6.92 -4.80 -15.50
C TYR A 141 6.71 -6.31 -15.31
N PRO A 142 7.43 -7.16 -16.07
CA PRO A 142 7.42 -8.59 -15.84
C PRO A 142 8.09 -8.92 -14.50
N ASP A 143 7.65 -10.01 -13.87
CA ASP A 143 8.05 -10.46 -12.52
C ASP A 143 7.80 -9.48 -11.37
N ALA A 144 7.13 -8.36 -11.64
CA ALA A 144 6.73 -7.45 -10.59
C ALA A 144 5.66 -8.11 -9.72
N GLY A 145 5.85 -8.15 -8.40
CA GLY A 145 4.83 -8.59 -7.47
C GLY A 145 3.98 -7.44 -6.94
N MET A 146 2.94 -7.76 -6.17
CA MET A 146 2.20 -6.75 -5.39
C MET A 146 3.10 -5.96 -4.45
N SER A 147 4.15 -6.57 -3.91
CA SER A 147 5.14 -5.90 -3.04
C SER A 147 6.01 -4.87 -3.75
N ASP A 148 6.04 -4.87 -5.09
CA ASP A 148 6.85 -3.93 -5.88
C ASP A 148 6.06 -2.73 -6.40
N LEU A 149 4.75 -2.66 -6.11
CA LEU A 149 3.85 -1.63 -6.62
C LEU A 149 4.32 -0.21 -6.32
N SER A 150 4.86 0.04 -5.12
CA SER A 150 5.43 1.36 -4.78
C SER A 150 6.64 1.71 -5.63
N LYS A 151 7.54 0.75 -5.87
CA LYS A 151 8.72 0.95 -6.74
C LYS A 151 8.29 1.17 -8.19
N VAL A 152 7.31 0.41 -8.68
CA VAL A 152 6.71 0.61 -10.01
C VAL A 152 6.23 2.03 -10.19
N LEU A 153 5.43 2.51 -9.24
CA LEU A 153 4.84 3.84 -9.32
C LEU A 153 5.88 4.95 -9.19
N GLN A 154 7.02 4.71 -8.53
CA GLN A 154 8.12 5.68 -8.46
C GLN A 154 8.75 5.96 -9.84
N PHE A 155 8.61 5.06 -10.82
CA PHE A 155 8.99 5.33 -12.21
C PHE A 155 7.95 6.19 -12.96
N HIS A 156 6.78 6.42 -12.37
CA HIS A 156 5.66 7.17 -12.93
C HIS A 156 5.14 8.26 -11.97
N PRO A 157 6.00 9.18 -11.47
CA PRO A 157 5.61 10.18 -10.48
C PRO A 157 4.54 11.17 -10.99
N GLU A 158 4.34 11.27 -12.31
CA GLU A 158 3.29 12.07 -12.93
C GLU A 158 1.89 11.46 -12.77
N LEU A 159 1.80 10.14 -12.58
CA LEU A 159 0.53 9.42 -12.49
C LEU A 159 -0.02 9.41 -11.07
N ALA A 160 0.83 9.11 -10.10
CA ALA A 160 0.48 8.90 -8.71
C ALA A 160 0.82 10.11 -7.83
N ASP A 161 -0.08 10.44 -6.90
CA ASP A 161 0.19 11.46 -5.89
C ASP A 161 0.86 10.85 -4.67
N PHE A 162 2.19 10.82 -4.69
CA PHE A 162 2.98 10.35 -3.55
C PHE A 162 2.90 11.27 -2.34
N SER A 163 2.48 12.53 -2.49
CA SER A 163 2.33 13.43 -1.34
C SER A 163 1.24 12.97 -0.37
N LEU A 164 0.27 12.19 -0.86
CA LEU A 164 -0.75 11.54 -0.02
C LEU A 164 -0.15 10.49 0.92
N LEU A 165 0.99 9.93 0.53
CA LEU A 165 1.76 9.00 1.35
C LEU A 165 2.75 9.72 2.28
N GLU A 166 3.07 10.99 2.04
CA GLU A 166 4.04 11.71 2.84
C GLU A 166 3.45 12.05 4.21
N GLY A 167 3.97 11.40 5.26
CA GLY A 167 3.74 11.81 6.63
C GLY A 167 4.56 13.05 6.98
N ILE A 168 4.20 13.70 8.08
CA ILE A 168 4.98 14.79 8.67
C ILE A 168 5.77 14.29 9.89
N SER A 169 6.93 14.88 10.14
CA SER A 169 7.78 14.49 11.28
C SER A 169 7.26 15.02 12.61
N GLN A 170 6.43 16.07 12.60
CA GLN A 170 5.92 16.73 13.79
C GLN A 170 4.59 17.44 13.52
N LEU A 171 3.65 17.34 14.45
CA LEU A 171 2.38 18.09 14.46
C LEU A 171 2.07 18.52 15.89
N GLY A 172 2.25 19.80 16.20
CA GLY A 172 2.10 20.31 17.57
C GLY A 172 2.97 19.51 18.55
N PRO A 173 2.38 18.84 19.56
CA PRO A 173 3.10 18.02 20.54
C PRO A 173 3.50 16.63 20.01
N LEU A 174 2.94 16.17 18.89
CA LEU A 174 3.27 14.88 18.28
C LEU A 174 4.58 14.96 17.53
N LYS A 175 5.45 13.95 17.70
CA LYS A 175 6.71 13.86 16.99
C LYS A 175 7.05 12.41 16.68
N VAL A 176 7.41 12.13 15.42
CA VAL A 176 7.85 10.80 15.01
C VAL A 176 9.09 10.40 15.82
N GLY A 177 9.04 9.19 16.38
CA GLY A 177 10.05 8.63 17.25
C GLY A 177 9.85 8.90 18.74
N GLU A 178 8.86 9.70 19.13
CA GLU A 178 8.48 9.89 20.54
C GLU A 178 7.25 9.04 20.88
N PRO A 179 7.01 8.72 22.17
CA PRO A 179 5.76 8.08 22.61
C PRO A 179 4.54 8.96 22.34
N LEU A 180 3.40 8.34 22.06
CA LEU A 180 2.12 9.04 21.97
C LEU A 180 1.78 9.68 23.34
N PRO A 181 1.44 10.98 23.40
CA PRO A 181 1.33 11.72 24.66
C PRO A 181 0.14 11.28 25.54
N PHE A 182 -0.78 10.52 24.98
CA PHE A 182 -1.82 9.82 25.73
C PHE A 182 -1.85 8.37 25.26
N LEU A 183 -1.75 7.47 26.23
CA LEU A 183 -2.15 6.09 26.07
C LEU A 183 -3.42 5.95 26.86
N PRO A 184 -4.59 5.77 26.24
CA PRO A 184 -5.79 5.48 27.02
C PRO A 184 -5.52 4.18 27.80
N GLU A 185 -5.40 4.26 29.12
CA GLU A 185 -5.17 3.07 29.97
C GLU A 185 -6.23 1.98 29.72
N GLU A 186 -7.44 2.41 29.34
CA GLU A 186 -8.56 1.56 28.95
C GLU A 186 -8.25 0.69 27.72
N ILE A 187 -7.47 1.23 26.78
CA ILE A 187 -7.02 0.51 25.60
C ILE A 187 -5.98 -0.55 26.00
N MET A 188 -4.99 -0.19 26.81
CA MET A 188 -3.97 -1.15 27.27
C MET A 188 -4.57 -2.31 28.05
N LYS A 189 -5.65 -2.06 28.82
CA LYS A 189 -6.38 -3.10 29.56
C LYS A 189 -7.19 -4.03 28.66
N SER A 190 -7.71 -3.58 27.53
CA SER A 190 -8.38 -4.48 26.58
C SER A 190 -7.38 -5.31 25.78
N VAL A 191 -6.20 -4.75 25.46
CA VAL A 191 -5.08 -5.47 24.81
C VAL A 191 -4.55 -6.59 25.69
N ALA A 192 -4.27 -6.31 26.95
CA ALA A 192 -3.69 -7.27 27.88
C ALA A 192 -4.56 -8.53 28.12
N ASN A 193 -5.87 -8.46 27.83
CA ASN A 193 -6.81 -9.56 28.04
C ASN A 193 -7.10 -10.37 26.76
N SER A 194 -6.52 -10.00 25.61
CA SER A 194 -6.65 -10.75 24.36
C SER A 194 -5.49 -11.74 24.27
N GLU A 195 -5.72 -12.99 24.69
CA GLU A 195 -4.69 -14.04 24.68
C GLU A 195 -4.27 -14.51 23.26
N ASP A 196 -4.95 -14.05 22.20
CA ASP A 196 -4.88 -14.67 20.86
C ASP A 196 -4.49 -13.74 19.70
N ILE A 197 -4.19 -12.46 19.94
CA ILE A 197 -3.87 -11.51 18.86
C ILE A 197 -2.45 -10.98 19.02
N ARG A 198 -1.60 -11.26 18.02
CA ARG A 198 -0.29 -10.60 17.88
C ARG A 198 -0.54 -9.11 17.63
N HIS A 199 -0.35 -8.28 18.66
CA HIS A 199 -0.33 -6.82 18.49
C HIS A 199 1.06 -6.40 18.00
N LEU A 200 1.13 -5.81 16.81
CA LEU A 200 2.37 -5.36 16.14
C LEU A 200 2.43 -3.84 15.98
N PHE A 201 1.28 -3.19 15.87
CA PHE A 201 1.17 -1.74 15.68
C PHE A 201 -0.21 -1.23 16.07
N SER A 202 -0.37 0.08 16.16
CA SER A 202 -1.66 0.73 16.38
C SER A 202 -1.89 1.86 15.40
N VAL A 203 -3.13 2.00 14.93
CA VAL A 203 -3.62 3.09 14.09
C VAL A 203 -4.63 3.91 14.87
N TYR A 204 -4.40 5.21 14.96
CA TYR A 204 -5.34 6.16 15.55
C TYR A 204 -5.90 7.05 14.44
N LEU A 205 -7.22 7.03 14.26
CA LEU A 205 -7.93 7.93 13.35
C LEU A 205 -8.69 8.99 14.16
N ILE A 206 -8.41 10.25 13.87
CA ILE A 206 -9.10 11.42 14.41
C ILE A 206 -9.83 12.09 13.26
N ARG A 207 -11.16 12.18 13.36
CA ARG A 207 -12.00 12.80 12.33
C ARG A 207 -13.34 13.26 12.90
N ASN A 208 -14.08 14.03 12.11
CA ASN A 208 -15.48 14.28 12.39
C ASN A 208 -16.29 12.98 12.34
N LYS A 209 -17.06 12.69 13.39
CA LYS A 209 -18.05 11.63 13.39
C LYS A 209 -19.44 12.26 13.23
N PRO A 210 -20.21 11.94 12.18
CA PRO A 210 -21.55 12.49 12.01
C PRO A 210 -22.41 12.19 13.24
N SER A 211 -22.93 13.23 13.88
CA SER A 211 -23.78 13.14 15.07
C SER A 211 -24.99 12.23 14.81
N GLY A 212 -25.20 11.23 15.67
CA GLY A 212 -26.31 10.27 15.55
C GLY A 212 -26.01 9.01 14.73
N SER A 213 -24.81 8.91 14.13
CA SER A 213 -24.31 7.63 13.61
C SER A 213 -23.65 6.86 14.77
N SER A 214 -24.12 5.64 15.06
CA SER A 214 -23.56 4.77 16.11
C SER A 214 -22.13 4.28 15.81
N GLY A 215 -21.52 4.76 14.74
CA GLY A 215 -20.25 4.32 14.20
C GLY A 215 -20.19 4.79 12.75
N CYS A 216 -19.02 4.68 12.14
CA CYS A 216 -18.96 4.63 10.68
C CYS A 216 -20.11 3.80 10.08
N PRO A 217 -20.58 4.11 8.86
CA PRO A 217 -21.43 3.17 8.14
C PRO A 217 -20.72 1.82 8.12
N TYR A 218 -21.35 0.81 8.71
CA TYR A 218 -20.76 -0.47 9.14
C TYR A 218 -19.86 -1.13 8.08
N TYR A 219 -20.18 -0.94 6.81
CA TYR A 219 -19.48 -1.58 5.70
C TYR A 219 -18.11 -0.97 5.38
N GLU A 220 -17.98 0.36 5.32
CA GLU A 220 -16.70 0.96 4.88
C GLU A 220 -15.64 0.85 5.97
N CYS A 221 -15.97 1.15 7.23
CA CYS A 221 -14.97 1.10 8.29
C CYS A 221 -14.77 -0.30 8.86
N GLY A 222 -15.78 -1.17 8.81
CA GLY A 222 -15.63 -2.58 9.17
C GLY A 222 -14.49 -3.20 8.37
N TYR A 223 -14.46 -2.98 7.05
CA TYR A 223 -13.40 -3.47 6.18
C TYR A 223 -12.00 -3.04 6.64
N TYR A 224 -11.75 -1.73 6.82
CA TYR A 224 -10.42 -1.25 7.20
C TYR A 224 -10.01 -1.66 8.61
N ILE A 225 -10.96 -1.75 9.54
CA ILE A 225 -10.73 -2.20 10.92
C ILE A 225 -10.36 -3.69 10.92
N GLU A 226 -11.16 -4.52 10.24
CA GLU A 226 -10.92 -5.97 10.14
C GLU A 226 -9.56 -6.26 9.48
N LYS A 227 -9.23 -5.57 8.38
CA LYS A 227 -7.91 -5.71 7.75
C LYS A 227 -6.78 -5.23 8.66
N THR A 228 -6.95 -4.12 9.37
CA THR A 228 -5.97 -3.66 10.38
C THR A 228 -5.72 -4.73 11.44
N ILE A 229 -6.78 -5.34 11.97
CA ILE A 229 -6.69 -6.42 12.97
C ILE A 229 -6.04 -7.68 12.38
N ALA A 230 -6.40 -8.06 11.15
CA ALA A 230 -5.82 -9.21 10.46
C ALA A 230 -4.31 -9.05 10.24
N MET A 231 -3.82 -7.82 10.11
CA MET A 231 -2.39 -7.49 10.04
C MET A 231 -1.67 -7.52 11.40
N GLY A 232 -2.37 -7.85 12.49
CA GLY A 232 -1.85 -7.72 13.85
C GLY A 232 -1.87 -6.29 14.39
N GLY A 233 -2.56 -5.38 13.69
CA GLY A 233 -2.73 -4.00 14.11
C GLY A 233 -3.92 -3.82 15.05
N TRP A 234 -3.91 -2.72 15.79
CA TRP A 234 -5.08 -2.23 16.51
C TRP A 234 -5.59 -0.96 15.86
N TYR A 235 -6.90 -0.76 15.87
CA TYR A 235 -7.53 0.44 15.31
C TYR A 235 -8.30 1.18 16.39
N TYR A 236 -8.05 2.49 16.50
CA TYR A 236 -8.73 3.36 17.44
C TYR A 236 -9.28 4.58 16.70
N GLU A 237 -10.58 4.82 16.85
CA GLU A 237 -11.20 6.07 16.42
C GLU A 237 -11.36 6.98 17.64
N ILE A 238 -10.75 8.15 17.59
CA ILE A 238 -10.85 9.14 18.68
C ILE A 238 -12.07 10.02 18.41
N ASP A 239 -13.03 9.95 19.32
CA ASP A 239 -14.22 10.78 19.29
C ASP A 239 -13.85 12.26 19.46
N PRO A 240 -14.18 13.14 18.50
CA PRO A 240 -13.85 14.56 18.59
C PRO A 240 -14.59 15.30 19.71
N GLU A 241 -15.66 14.73 20.27
CA GLU A 241 -16.34 15.28 21.44
C GLU A 241 -15.55 15.07 22.75
N LYS A 242 -14.56 14.17 22.75
CA LYS A 242 -13.57 14.06 23.83
C LYS A 242 -12.48 15.13 23.64
N SER A 243 -12.87 16.39 23.79
CA SER A 243 -12.05 17.56 23.44
C SER A 243 -10.65 17.54 24.07
N GLU A 244 -10.52 17.03 25.29
CA GLU A 244 -9.23 16.93 25.99
C GLU A 244 -8.18 16.12 25.22
N VAL A 245 -8.54 14.96 24.66
CA VAL A 245 -7.61 14.11 23.89
C VAL A 245 -7.22 14.81 22.58
N VAL A 246 -8.18 15.46 21.92
CA VAL A 246 -7.93 16.20 20.67
C VAL A 246 -7.01 17.40 20.91
N GLU A 247 -7.19 18.10 22.03
CA GLU A 247 -6.34 19.23 22.42
C GLU A 247 -4.93 18.77 22.81
N GLN A 248 -4.79 17.61 23.47
CA GLN A 248 -3.49 16.99 23.76
C GLN A 248 -2.72 16.56 22.50
N LEU A 249 -3.43 16.35 21.38
CA LEU A 249 -2.83 16.15 20.05
C LEU A 249 -2.39 17.46 19.39
N GLY A 250 -2.64 18.61 20.01
CA GLY A 250 -2.41 19.93 19.41
C GLY A 250 -3.40 20.28 18.30
N LEU A 251 -4.57 19.65 18.27
CA LEU A 251 -5.62 19.90 17.30
C LEU A 251 -6.73 20.76 17.89
N SER A 252 -7.42 21.55 17.06
CA SER A 252 -8.65 22.22 17.46
C SER A 252 -9.85 21.27 17.33
N SER A 253 -10.50 20.92 18.44
CA SER A 253 -11.74 20.11 18.41
C SER A 253 -12.82 20.74 17.53
N SER A 254 -12.84 22.08 17.41
CA SER A 254 -13.77 22.77 16.52
C SER A 254 -13.50 22.49 15.03
N GLN A 255 -12.23 22.44 14.62
CA GLN A 255 -11.84 22.15 13.24
C GLN A 255 -12.09 20.67 12.91
N VAL A 256 -11.76 19.76 13.84
CA VAL A 256 -12.04 18.33 13.69
C VAL A 256 -13.54 18.09 13.55
N ARG A 257 -14.39 18.71 14.39
CA ARG A 257 -15.87 18.59 14.29
C ARG A 257 -16.46 19.18 13.02
N ARG A 258 -15.81 20.16 12.40
CA ARG A 258 -16.22 20.67 11.07
C ARG A 258 -15.71 19.80 9.93
N GLY A 259 -14.91 18.78 10.21
CA GLY A 259 -14.26 17.95 9.20
C GLY A 259 -13.15 18.68 8.43
N GLU A 260 -12.68 19.83 8.95
CA GLU A 260 -11.61 20.62 8.34
C GLU A 260 -10.24 19.97 8.56
N VAL A 261 -10.13 19.13 9.59
CA VAL A 261 -8.90 18.41 9.94
C VAL A 261 -9.27 16.97 10.24
N THR A 262 -8.52 16.06 9.63
CA THR A 262 -8.43 14.66 10.04
C THR A 262 -6.96 14.33 10.32
N LEU A 263 -6.72 13.28 11.09
CA LEU A 263 -5.37 12.85 11.42
C LEU A 263 -5.33 11.33 11.55
N VAL A 264 -4.37 10.71 10.88
CA VAL A 264 -3.98 9.32 11.09
C VAL A 264 -2.63 9.30 11.80
N ILE A 265 -2.52 8.53 12.88
CA ILE A 265 -1.27 8.30 13.59
C ILE A 265 -1.00 6.80 13.59
N LEU A 266 0.20 6.41 13.19
CA LEU A 266 0.68 5.02 13.27
C LEU A 266 1.72 4.92 14.38
N THR A 267 1.60 3.92 15.25
CA THR A 267 2.57 3.65 16.31
C THR A 267 3.01 2.19 16.30
N ASP A 268 4.17 1.90 16.87
CA ASP A 268 4.56 0.52 17.19
C ASP A 268 3.84 0.01 18.47
N ILE A 269 4.20 -1.20 18.90
CA ILE A 269 3.69 -1.84 20.12
C ILE A 269 4.02 -1.08 21.41
N GLU A 270 5.11 -0.31 21.42
CA GLU A 270 5.51 0.52 22.55
C GLU A 270 4.86 1.92 22.50
N SER A 271 3.94 2.10 21.54
CA SER A 271 3.22 3.35 21.29
C SER A 271 4.12 4.51 20.87
N LYS A 272 5.30 4.19 20.33
CA LYS A 272 6.18 5.17 19.70
C LYS A 272 5.63 5.53 18.34
N ILE A 273 5.54 6.82 18.05
CA ILE A 273 4.97 7.33 16.80
C ILE A 273 5.89 6.98 15.64
N LEU A 274 5.37 6.24 14.67
CA LEU A 274 6.06 5.87 13.43
C LEU A 274 5.69 6.78 12.27
N ALA A 275 4.45 7.29 12.28
CA ALA A 275 3.91 8.12 11.22
C ALA A 275 2.84 9.08 11.74
N ILE A 276 2.77 10.27 11.14
CA ILE A 276 1.74 11.28 11.39
C ILE A 276 1.25 11.75 10.02
N HIS A 277 -0.01 11.51 9.69
CA HIS A 277 -0.58 11.91 8.40
C HIS A 277 -1.80 12.81 8.59
N PRO A 278 -1.65 14.14 8.48
CA PRO A 278 -2.77 15.05 8.53
C PRO A 278 -3.64 14.94 7.27
N ASN A 279 -4.91 15.27 7.39
CA ASN A 279 -5.90 15.33 6.32
C ASN A 279 -6.11 14.01 5.57
N GLN A 280 -5.80 12.88 6.21
CA GLN A 280 -6.07 11.54 5.68
C GLN A 280 -7.38 10.99 6.21
N ASN A 281 -8.04 10.16 5.42
CA ASN A 281 -9.28 9.48 5.80
C ASN A 281 -9.02 7.99 6.04
N ILE A 282 -10.07 7.24 6.41
CA ILE A 282 -9.92 5.82 6.77
C ILE A 282 -9.42 4.96 5.59
N ARG A 283 -9.75 5.34 4.35
CA ARG A 283 -9.32 4.62 3.14
C ARG A 283 -7.82 4.71 2.92
N ASP A 284 -7.20 5.79 3.40
CA ASP A 284 -5.77 6.03 3.26
C ASP A 284 -4.93 5.21 4.25
N ILE A 285 -5.55 4.59 5.27
CA ILE A 285 -4.83 3.80 6.28
C ILE A 285 -4.11 2.62 5.64
N MET A 286 -4.73 1.93 4.68
CA MET A 286 -4.09 0.80 4.00
C MET A 286 -2.85 1.27 3.23
N SER A 287 -2.96 2.41 2.56
CA SER A 287 -1.89 3.07 1.81
C SER A 287 -0.75 3.52 2.72
N ILE A 288 -1.08 4.05 3.91
CA ILE A 288 -0.11 4.37 4.96
C ILE A 288 0.59 3.09 5.43
N LEU A 289 -0.15 2.06 5.79
CA LEU A 289 0.39 0.79 6.30
C LEU A 289 1.31 0.08 5.29
N TYR A 290 0.99 0.17 4.00
CA TYR A 290 1.83 -0.38 2.94
C TYR A 290 3.24 0.24 2.90
N GLN A 291 3.43 1.45 3.41
CA GLN A 291 4.76 2.08 3.55
C GLN A 291 5.61 1.51 4.68
N TYR A 292 5.02 0.69 5.56
CA TYR A 292 5.67 0.11 6.73
C TYR A 292 5.65 -1.43 6.65
N PRO A 293 6.30 -2.04 5.64
CA PRO A 293 6.28 -3.49 5.43
C PRO A 293 6.91 -4.29 6.59
N GLN A 294 7.67 -3.64 7.47
CA GLN A 294 8.19 -4.26 8.69
C GLN A 294 7.13 -4.45 9.78
N LEU A 295 6.01 -3.71 9.73
CA LEU A 295 4.90 -3.81 10.68
C LEU A 295 3.81 -4.76 10.21
N VAL A 296 3.75 -4.97 8.90
CA VAL A 296 2.66 -5.65 8.22
C VAL A 296 3.22 -6.83 7.48
N ASP A 297 2.79 -8.03 7.86
CA ASP A 297 3.00 -9.20 7.01
C ASP A 297 1.99 -9.13 5.85
N ALA A 298 2.41 -8.51 4.74
CA ALA A 298 1.58 -8.37 3.54
C ALA A 298 1.08 -9.74 3.04
N SER A 299 1.81 -10.83 3.30
CA SER A 299 1.40 -12.17 2.90
C SER A 299 0.17 -12.70 3.67
N LEU A 300 -0.17 -12.11 4.82
CA LEU A 300 -1.40 -12.44 5.55
C LEU A 300 -2.63 -11.77 4.95
N ILE A 301 -2.44 -10.67 4.21
CA ILE A 301 -3.54 -9.89 3.64
C ILE A 301 -3.93 -10.45 2.29
N ASP A 302 -2.93 -10.81 1.48
CA ASP A 302 -3.12 -11.38 0.14
C ASP A 302 -3.76 -12.79 0.20
N ARG A 303 -3.73 -13.46 1.35
CA ARG A 303 -4.44 -14.74 1.60
C ARG A 303 -5.85 -14.58 2.17
N ALA A 304 -6.17 -13.40 2.68
CA ALA A 304 -7.45 -13.10 3.35
C ALA A 304 -8.45 -12.41 2.42
N SER A 305 -8.17 -12.42 1.13
CA SER A 305 -9.05 -11.98 0.05
C SER A 305 -9.35 -13.16 -0.86
#